data_AF-A0A2N6FKV4-F1
#
_entry.id   AF-A0A2N6FKV4-F1
#
_cell.length_a   1.000
_cell.length_b   1.000
_cell.length_c   1.000
_cell.angle_alpha   90.00
_cell.angle_beta   90.00
_cell.angle_gamma   90.00
#
_symmetry.space_group_name_H-M   'P 1'
#
loop_
_entity.id
_entity.type
_entity.pdbx_description
1 polymer ?
#
loop_
_entity_poly.entity_id
_entity_poly.type
_entity_poly.pdbx_seq_one_letter_code
_entity_poly.pdbx_strand_id
1 'polypeptide(L)'
;MLKSVVRFSLVLLLGLALTACQAATSYYLGAKADGMESVVLKSGNYHWQDLYVTVDYRLQQQADKLGIDGVLTFSDNPRVSYTVSRDLKLKLFQLDKDKRVVSYADIARVLNPDLEADTRFAREVPLHKDTVSLAFGYEGVLFAKDPDYPTSDMIWKLPRRGAE
;
A
#
# COMPACT_ATOMS: atom_id res chain seq x y z
N MET A 1 51.35 -1.26 -20.05
CA MET A 1 50.36 -0.35 -19.44
C MET A 1 48.91 -0.60 -19.90
N LEU A 2 48.64 -0.91 -21.17
CA LEU A 2 47.26 -1.12 -21.67
C LEU A 2 46.48 -2.29 -21.01
N LYS A 3 47.17 -3.35 -20.57
CA LYS A 3 46.53 -4.53 -19.93
C LYS A 3 45.98 -4.27 -18.51
N SER A 4 46.46 -3.25 -17.80
CA SER A 4 45.97 -2.93 -16.43
C SER A 4 44.69 -2.09 -16.44
N VAL A 5 44.48 -1.26 -17.47
CA VAL A 5 43.30 -0.39 -17.58
C VAL A 5 42.04 -1.22 -17.88
N VAL A 6 42.17 -2.25 -18.74
CA VAL A 6 41.05 -3.14 -19.09
C VAL A 6 40.55 -3.96 -17.89
N ARG A 7 41.46 -4.36 -16.99
CA ARG A 7 41.11 -5.11 -15.76
C ARG A 7 40.35 -4.23 -14.76
N PHE A 8 40.70 -2.95 -14.65
CA PHE A 8 40.00 -2.02 -13.77
C PHE A 8 38.58 -1.71 -14.27
N SER A 9 38.37 -1.53 -15.57
CA SER A 9 37.03 -1.29 -16.12
C SER A 9 36.10 -2.50 -16.00
N LEU A 10 36.62 -3.74 -16.10
CA LEU A 10 35.82 -4.95 -15.95
C LEU A 10 35.34 -5.14 -14.51
N VAL A 11 36.18 -4.85 -13.52
CA VAL A 11 35.82 -4.91 -12.10
C VAL A 11 34.81 -3.82 -11.73
N LEU A 12 34.92 -2.62 -12.33
CA LEU A 12 33.96 -1.54 -12.12
C LEU A 12 32.58 -1.86 -12.72
N LEU A 13 32.52 -2.46 -13.91
CA LEU A 13 31.26 -2.92 -14.53
C LEU A 13 30.62 -4.07 -13.74
N LEU A 14 31.42 -5.00 -13.22
CA LEU A 14 30.90 -6.09 -12.38
C LEU A 14 30.35 -5.56 -11.05
N GLY A 15 31.00 -4.55 -10.47
CA GLY A 15 30.53 -3.88 -9.25
C GLY A 15 29.21 -3.11 -9.43
N LEU A 16 29.02 -2.48 -10.60
CA LEU A 16 27.77 -1.78 -10.95
C LEU A 16 26.60 -2.75 -11.26
N ALA A 17 26.89 -3.97 -11.72
CA ALA A 17 25.86 -4.98 -11.96
C ALA A 17 25.29 -5.57 -10.66
N LEU A 18 26.04 -5.53 -9.56
CA LEU A 18 25.65 -6.09 -8.26
C LEU A 18 24.75 -5.17 -7.41
N THR A 19 24.63 -3.88 -7.75
CA THR A 19 23.77 -2.93 -7.02
C THR A 19 22.31 -2.93 -7.48
N ALA A 20 21.97 -3.68 -8.55
CA ALA A 20 20.62 -3.74 -9.10
C ALA A 20 19.65 -4.65 -8.33
N CYS A 21 20.12 -5.44 -7.37
CA CYS A 21 19.24 -6.18 -6.45
C CYS A 21 18.94 -5.32 -5.21
N GLN A 22 18.46 -4.08 -5.43
CA GLN A 22 17.85 -3.33 -4.34
C GLN A 22 16.53 -4.02 -4.02
N ALA A 23 16.49 -4.60 -2.82
CA ALA A 23 15.37 -5.32 -2.26
C ALA A 23 14.08 -4.49 -2.35
N ALA A 24 13.28 -4.72 -3.39
CA ALA A 24 11.85 -4.57 -3.28
C ALA A 24 11.44 -5.55 -2.18
N THR A 25 11.21 -5.02 -0.99
CA THR A 25 10.77 -5.81 0.16
C THR A 25 9.50 -6.52 -0.27
N SER A 26 9.58 -7.81 -0.53
CA SER A 26 8.48 -8.67 -1.00
C SER A 26 7.56 -9.07 0.15
N TYR A 27 7.42 -8.19 1.15
CA TYR A 27 6.99 -8.55 2.49
C TYR A 27 5.61 -9.22 2.53
N TYR A 28 4.70 -8.77 1.64
CA TYR A 28 3.36 -9.33 1.53
C TYR A 28 3.18 -10.28 0.34
N LEU A 29 4.15 -10.46 -0.55
CA LEU A 29 3.98 -11.33 -1.72
C LEU A 29 3.72 -12.77 -1.28
N GLY A 30 2.69 -13.40 -1.84
CA GLY A 30 2.23 -14.74 -1.48
C GLY A 30 1.40 -14.82 -0.19
N ALA A 31 1.34 -13.75 0.61
CA ALA A 31 0.51 -13.69 1.81
C ALA A 31 -0.99 -13.81 1.45
N LYS A 32 -1.79 -14.37 2.35
CA LYS A 32 -3.21 -14.60 2.12
C LYS A 32 -4.03 -13.45 2.68
N ALA A 33 -4.91 -12.88 1.87
CA ALA A 33 -5.79 -11.79 2.25
C ALA A 33 -7.05 -12.29 2.98
N ASP A 34 -6.87 -13.20 3.95
CA ASP A 34 -7.98 -13.77 4.71
C ASP A 34 -8.64 -12.71 5.60
N GLY A 35 -9.97 -12.59 5.50
CA GLY A 35 -10.76 -11.60 6.24
C GLY A 35 -10.66 -10.17 5.68
N MET A 36 -10.01 -9.97 4.54
CA MET A 36 -10.04 -8.70 3.81
C MET A 36 -11.16 -8.75 2.79
N GLU A 37 -11.96 -7.68 2.74
CA GLU A 37 -12.91 -7.49 1.66
C GLU A 37 -12.15 -7.23 0.36
N SER A 38 -12.57 -7.89 -0.71
CA SER A 38 -11.94 -7.80 -2.02
C SER A 38 -12.97 -7.47 -3.10
N VAL A 39 -12.63 -6.58 -4.01
CA VAL A 39 -13.42 -6.26 -5.19
C VAL A 39 -12.88 -7.02 -6.40
N VAL A 40 -13.77 -7.59 -7.22
CA VAL A 40 -13.38 -8.19 -8.51
C VAL A 40 -12.79 -7.10 -9.40
N LEU A 41 -11.68 -7.41 -10.09
CA LEU A 41 -11.02 -6.45 -10.98
C LEU A 41 -11.96 -6.07 -12.14
N LYS A 42 -12.55 -4.89 -12.04
CA LYS A 42 -13.44 -4.30 -13.04
C LYS A 42 -13.38 -2.77 -12.92
N SER A 43 -13.44 -2.07 -14.05
CA SER A 43 -13.55 -0.62 -14.06
C SER A 43 -14.90 -0.17 -13.51
N GLY A 44 -14.93 0.89 -12.71
CA GLY A 44 -16.15 1.38 -12.05
C GLY A 44 -15.86 2.29 -10.88
N ASN A 45 -16.93 2.77 -10.24
CA ASN A 45 -16.86 3.49 -8.97
C ASN A 45 -17.25 2.54 -7.83
N TYR A 46 -16.55 2.66 -6.72
CA TYR A 46 -16.62 1.73 -5.61
C TYR A 46 -16.49 2.48 -4.29
N HIS A 47 -17.00 1.83 -3.25
CA HIS A 47 -16.89 2.26 -1.87
C HIS A 47 -16.30 1.11 -1.07
N TRP A 48 -15.32 1.42 -0.23
CA TRP A 48 -14.74 0.49 0.72
C TRP A 48 -14.65 1.15 2.08
N GLN A 49 -15.02 0.42 3.13
CA GLN A 49 -14.99 0.91 4.49
C GLN A 49 -14.43 -0.15 5.43
N ASP A 50 -13.62 0.31 6.37
CA ASP A 50 -13.16 -0.48 7.50
C ASP A 50 -13.39 0.27 8.82
N LEU A 51 -12.80 -0.19 9.92
CA LEU A 51 -12.99 0.39 11.23
C LEU A 51 -12.42 1.81 11.36
N TYR A 52 -11.28 2.06 10.72
CA TYR A 52 -10.54 3.32 10.87
C TYR A 52 -10.56 4.21 9.62
N VAL A 53 -10.83 3.65 8.45
CA VAL A 53 -10.71 4.37 7.17
C VAL A 53 -11.84 4.00 6.21
N THR A 54 -12.21 4.98 5.40
CA THR A 54 -13.17 4.85 4.31
C THR A 54 -12.52 5.35 3.03
N VAL A 55 -12.82 4.68 1.91
CA VAL A 55 -12.27 5.01 0.59
C VAL A 55 -13.37 4.97 -0.44
N ASP A 56 -13.67 6.12 -1.02
CA ASP A 56 -14.48 6.25 -2.23
C ASP A 56 -13.55 6.40 -3.43
N TYR A 57 -13.64 5.49 -4.40
CA TYR A 57 -12.65 5.41 -5.47
C TYR A 57 -13.23 4.96 -6.80
N ARG A 58 -12.46 5.23 -7.85
CA ARG A 58 -12.73 4.82 -9.22
C ARG A 58 -11.56 3.99 -9.75
N LEU A 59 -11.89 2.88 -10.41
CA LEU A 59 -10.94 2.03 -11.11
C LEU A 59 -11.03 2.19 -12.62
N GLN A 60 -9.87 2.24 -13.27
CA GLN A 60 -9.73 2.27 -14.72
C GLN A 60 -8.67 1.26 -15.14
N GLN A 61 -9.11 0.12 -15.67
CA GLN A 61 -8.19 -0.88 -16.20
C GLN A 61 -7.69 -0.48 -17.59
N GLN A 62 -6.36 -0.50 -17.79
CA GLN A 62 -5.71 -0.21 -19.06
C GLN A 62 -4.63 -1.26 -19.32
N ALA A 63 -4.87 -2.25 -20.18
CA ALA A 63 -3.89 -3.29 -20.56
C ALA A 63 -3.05 -3.86 -19.38
N ASP A 64 -1.84 -3.32 -19.15
CA ASP A 64 -0.86 -3.70 -18.14
C ASP A 64 -0.83 -2.80 -16.90
N LYS A 65 -1.79 -1.89 -16.78
CA LYS A 65 -1.89 -0.85 -15.76
C LYS A 65 -3.29 -0.75 -15.18
N LEU A 66 -3.34 -0.31 -13.93
CA LEU A 66 -4.55 0.02 -13.22
C LEU A 66 -4.48 1.47 -12.77
N GLY A 67 -5.32 2.31 -13.36
CA GLY A 67 -5.62 3.64 -12.86
C GLY A 67 -6.55 3.56 -11.66
N ILE A 68 -6.21 4.27 -10.59
CA ILE A 68 -7.03 4.42 -9.40
C ILE A 68 -6.99 5.86 -8.92
N ASP A 69 -8.16 6.46 -8.72
CA ASP A 69 -8.32 7.79 -8.12
C ASP A 69 -9.46 7.77 -7.11
N GLY A 70 -9.39 8.62 -6.08
CA GLY A 70 -10.38 8.60 -5.03
C GLY A 70 -10.09 9.55 -3.88
N VAL A 71 -10.86 9.36 -2.81
CA VAL A 71 -10.79 10.09 -1.56
C VAL A 71 -10.68 9.09 -0.41
N LEU A 72 -9.65 9.27 0.41
CA LEU A 72 -9.47 8.58 1.68
C LEU A 72 -9.94 9.51 2.80
N THR A 73 -10.80 8.98 3.67
CA THR A 73 -11.28 9.67 4.88
C THR A 73 -11.13 8.74 6.08
N PHE A 74 -11.13 9.30 7.29
CA PHE A 74 -11.23 8.48 8.50
C PHE A 74 -12.68 8.10 8.77
N SER A 75 -12.93 6.88 9.22
CA SER A 75 -14.27 6.45 9.63
C SER A 75 -14.69 7.14 10.94
N ASP A 76 -15.94 7.00 11.35
CA ASP A 76 -16.45 7.66 12.57
C ASP A 76 -15.75 7.20 13.85
N ASN A 77 -15.37 5.92 13.93
CA ASN A 77 -14.79 5.34 15.14
C ASN A 77 -13.52 6.08 15.63
N PRO A 78 -12.47 6.29 14.80
CA PRO A 78 -11.30 7.04 15.26
C PRO A 78 -11.59 8.50 15.61
N ARG A 79 -12.59 9.15 14.99
CA ARG A 79 -12.92 10.57 15.24
C ARG A 79 -13.43 10.83 16.66
N VAL A 80 -13.94 9.80 17.34
CA VAL A 80 -14.43 9.90 18.72
C VAL A 80 -13.28 10.01 19.73
N SER A 81 -12.18 9.27 19.51
CA SER A 81 -11.15 9.05 20.54
C SER A 81 -9.79 9.70 20.21
N TYR A 82 -9.57 10.05 18.94
CA TYR A 82 -8.28 10.54 18.45
C TYR A 82 -8.45 11.91 17.80
N THR A 83 -7.35 12.66 17.70
CA THR A 83 -7.37 14.00 17.06
C THR A 83 -6.63 14.02 15.74
N VAL A 84 -5.54 13.25 15.63
CA VAL A 84 -4.69 13.25 14.44
C VAL A 84 -4.19 11.85 14.16
N SER A 85 -3.91 11.58 12.89
CA SER A 85 -3.12 10.43 12.47
C SER A 85 -1.71 10.89 12.12
N ARG A 86 -0.71 10.03 12.27
CA ARG A 86 0.62 10.20 11.69
C ARG A 86 0.95 9.02 10.78
N ASP A 87 1.57 9.34 9.66
CA ASP A 87 2.09 8.39 8.68
C ASP A 87 1.09 7.29 8.26
N LEU A 88 -0.18 7.65 8.05
CA LEU A 88 -1.15 6.69 7.55
C LEU A 88 -0.83 6.38 6.08
N LYS A 89 -0.63 5.10 5.76
CA LYS A 89 -0.44 4.62 4.40
C LYS A 89 -1.63 3.76 4.00
N LEU A 90 -2.27 4.12 2.90
CA LEU A 90 -3.27 3.28 2.25
C LEU A 90 -2.56 2.42 1.20
N LYS A 91 -2.75 1.12 1.27
CA LYS A 91 -2.16 0.11 0.39
C LYS A 91 -3.24 -0.55 -0.46
N LEU A 92 -2.91 -0.79 -1.72
CA LEU A 92 -3.72 -1.61 -2.62
C LEU A 92 -2.99 -2.93 -2.86
N PHE A 93 -3.64 -4.04 -2.52
CA PHE A 93 -3.16 -5.39 -2.77
C PHE A 93 -3.85 -5.97 -4.00
N GLN A 94 -3.06 -6.50 -4.92
CA GLN A 94 -3.54 -7.26 -6.07
C GLN A 94 -3.52 -8.75 -5.73
N LEU A 95 -4.64 -9.42 -5.93
CA LEU A 95 -4.85 -10.79 -5.48
C LEU A 95 -5.08 -11.73 -6.65
N ASP A 96 -4.51 -12.94 -6.55
CA ASP A 96 -4.82 -14.05 -7.45
C ASP A 96 -6.14 -14.75 -7.08
N LYS A 97 -6.47 -15.80 -7.86
CA LYS A 97 -7.66 -16.64 -7.66
C LYS A 97 -7.74 -17.32 -6.29
N ASP A 98 -6.60 -17.49 -5.62
CA ASP A 98 -6.48 -18.15 -4.31
C ASP A 98 -6.42 -17.11 -3.17
N LYS A 99 -6.73 -15.84 -3.48
CA LYS A 99 -6.66 -14.67 -2.57
C LYS A 99 -5.26 -14.42 -2.00
N ARG A 100 -4.22 -14.77 -2.76
CA ARG A 100 -2.83 -14.46 -2.42
C ARG A 100 -2.38 -13.19 -3.09
N VAL A 101 -1.57 -12.41 -2.38
CA VAL A 101 -1.01 -11.16 -2.91
C VAL A 101 0.03 -11.47 -3.98
N VAL A 102 -0.22 -10.99 -5.21
CA VAL A 102 0.72 -11.08 -6.33
C VAL A 102 1.46 -9.78 -6.60
N SER A 103 0.91 -8.65 -6.15
CA SER A 103 1.54 -7.32 -6.20
C SER A 103 0.86 -6.39 -5.20
N TYR A 104 1.53 -5.30 -4.80
CA TYR A 104 0.92 -4.26 -3.98
C TYR A 104 1.61 -2.91 -4.17
N ALA A 105 0.89 -1.83 -3.84
CA ALA A 105 1.40 -0.47 -3.91
C ALA A 105 0.80 0.41 -2.81
N ASP A 106 1.58 1.37 -2.33
CA ASP A 106 1.08 2.47 -1.50
C ASP A 106 0.40 3.50 -2.42
N ILE A 107 -0.91 3.70 -2.25
CA ILE A 107 -1.72 4.54 -3.15
C ILE A 107 -2.02 5.93 -2.56
N ALA A 108 -2.04 6.04 -1.23
CA ALA A 108 -2.10 7.32 -0.52
C ALA A 108 -1.22 7.26 0.72
N ARG A 109 -0.69 8.42 1.11
CA ARG A 109 0.05 8.61 2.36
C ARG A 109 -0.38 9.93 2.98
N VAL A 110 -0.77 9.89 4.24
CA VAL A 110 -1.23 11.06 4.97
C VAL A 110 -0.28 11.36 6.12
N LEU A 111 0.28 12.58 6.09
CA LEU A 111 1.25 13.06 7.06
C LEU A 111 0.57 14.08 7.97
N ASN A 112 0.31 13.68 9.22
CA ASN A 112 -0.31 14.52 10.24
C ASN A 112 -1.71 15.09 9.88
N PRO A 113 -2.62 14.34 9.23
CA PRO A 113 -3.96 14.86 8.99
C PRO A 113 -4.76 15.01 10.29
N ASP A 114 -5.57 16.06 10.33
CA ASP A 114 -6.80 16.08 11.11
C ASP A 114 -7.70 14.91 10.64
N LEU A 115 -8.37 14.24 11.57
CA LEU A 115 -9.26 13.11 11.23
C LEU A 115 -10.51 13.55 10.46
N GLU A 116 -10.84 14.84 10.47
CA GLU A 116 -11.91 15.42 9.65
C GLU A 116 -11.47 15.72 8.21
N ALA A 117 -10.17 15.59 7.89
CA ALA A 117 -9.64 15.93 6.58
C ALA A 117 -9.82 14.81 5.55
N ASP A 118 -10.21 15.21 4.34
CA ASP A 118 -10.23 14.35 3.17
C ASP A 118 -8.86 14.33 2.49
N THR A 119 -8.37 13.14 2.17
CA THR A 119 -7.14 12.95 1.39
C THR A 119 -7.45 12.44 0.00
N ARG A 120 -7.32 13.30 -1.01
CA ARG A 120 -7.47 12.90 -2.42
C ARG A 120 -6.22 12.19 -2.91
N PHE A 121 -6.40 11.16 -3.73
CA PHE A 121 -5.30 10.46 -4.38
C PHE A 121 -5.63 10.12 -5.83
N ALA A 122 -4.58 10.02 -6.65
CA ALA A 122 -4.64 9.54 -8.02
C ALA A 122 -3.32 8.85 -8.34
N ARG A 123 -3.38 7.60 -8.78
CA ARG A 123 -2.23 6.75 -9.05
C ARG A 123 -2.49 5.86 -10.25
N GLU A 124 -1.41 5.49 -10.90
CA GLU A 124 -1.36 4.41 -11.86
C GLU A 124 -0.40 3.36 -11.30
N VAL A 125 -0.87 2.12 -11.17
CA VAL A 125 -0.06 1.02 -10.66
C VAL A 125 0.06 -0.07 -11.72
N PRO A 126 1.23 -0.74 -11.85
CA PRO A 126 1.35 -1.89 -12.74
C PRO A 126 0.34 -2.98 -12.36
N LEU A 127 -0.42 -3.48 -13.33
CA LEU A 127 -1.38 -4.55 -13.13
C LEU A 127 -0.69 -5.89 -13.39
N HIS A 128 -0.55 -6.69 -12.33
CA HIS A 128 0.01 -8.03 -12.46
C HIS A 128 -0.92 -8.93 -13.27
N LYS A 129 -0.37 -9.76 -14.16
CA LYS A 129 -1.13 -10.61 -15.08
C LYS A 129 -2.06 -11.62 -14.40
N ASP A 130 -1.70 -12.02 -13.18
CA ASP A 130 -2.44 -13.03 -12.39
C ASP A 130 -3.48 -12.39 -11.44
N THR A 131 -3.65 -11.06 -11.51
CA THR A 131 -4.60 -10.32 -10.67
C THR A 131 -6.04 -10.58 -11.11
N VAL A 132 -6.87 -11.05 -10.20
CA VAL A 132 -8.32 -11.26 -10.42
C VAL A 132 -9.19 -10.38 -9.51
N SER A 133 -8.64 -9.94 -8.37
CA SER A 133 -9.33 -9.07 -7.42
C SER A 133 -8.34 -8.13 -6.71
N LEU A 134 -8.89 -7.12 -6.06
CA LEU A 134 -8.14 -6.09 -5.34
C LEU A 134 -8.65 -6.00 -3.91
N ALA A 135 -7.77 -5.71 -2.96
CA ALA A 135 -8.14 -5.43 -1.58
C ALA A 135 -7.37 -4.22 -1.05
N PHE A 136 -8.01 -3.42 -0.20
CA PHE A 136 -7.31 -2.34 0.53
C PHE A 136 -6.80 -2.83 1.87
N GLY A 137 -5.66 -2.30 2.27
CA GLY A 137 -5.20 -2.33 3.63
C GLY A 137 -4.56 -1.01 4.02
N TYR A 138 -4.24 -0.86 5.30
CA TYR A 138 -3.62 0.35 5.81
C TYR A 138 -2.72 0.04 7.00
N GLU A 139 -1.83 0.99 7.28
CA GLU A 139 -1.04 1.04 8.51
C GLU A 139 -0.84 2.51 8.88
N GLY A 140 -0.82 2.82 10.18
CA GLY A 140 -0.62 4.18 10.66
C GLY A 140 -0.61 4.26 12.17
N VAL A 141 -0.46 5.48 12.70
CA VAL A 141 -0.49 5.77 14.13
C VAL A 141 -1.54 6.83 14.41
N LEU A 142 -2.46 6.57 15.33
CA LEU A 142 -3.43 7.54 15.83
C LEU A 142 -2.95 8.12 17.16
N PHE A 143 -3.21 9.40 17.40
CA PHE A 143 -2.88 10.08 18.66
C PHE A 143 -4.15 10.52 19.38
N ALA A 144 -4.24 10.14 20.66
CA ALA A 144 -5.41 10.39 21.49
C ALA A 144 -5.67 11.89 21.67
N LYS A 145 -6.93 12.22 21.92
CA LYS A 145 -7.38 13.60 22.10
C LYS A 145 -7.05 14.19 23.47
N ASP A 146 -6.87 13.34 24.46
CA ASP A 146 -6.60 13.74 25.83
C ASP A 146 -5.16 14.32 25.96
N PRO A 147 -5.01 15.61 26.26
CA PRO A 147 -3.70 16.23 26.42
C PRO A 147 -2.96 15.76 27.69
N ASP A 148 -3.70 15.25 28.68
CA ASP A 148 -3.12 14.79 29.95
C ASP A 148 -2.62 13.34 29.85
N TYR A 149 -3.08 12.60 28.84
CA TYR A 149 -2.67 11.22 28.55
C TYR A 149 -2.35 11.04 27.05
N PRO A 150 -1.20 11.54 26.57
CA PRO A 150 -0.79 11.40 25.17
C PRO A 150 -0.45 9.94 24.86
N THR A 151 -1.49 9.19 24.51
CA THR A 151 -1.38 7.81 24.05
C THR A 151 -1.42 7.78 22.54
N SER A 152 -0.71 6.80 21.96
CA SER A 152 -0.70 6.57 20.53
C SER A 152 -0.99 5.11 20.24
N ASP A 153 -1.89 4.86 19.31
CA ASP A 153 -2.28 3.52 18.91
C ASP A 153 -1.83 3.26 17.48
N MET A 154 -1.08 2.18 17.30
CA MET A 154 -0.75 1.69 15.96
C MET A 154 -1.97 0.95 15.42
N ILE A 155 -2.41 1.33 14.23
CA ILE A 155 -3.55 0.73 13.54
C ILE A 155 -3.09 0.06 12.26
N TRP A 156 -3.64 -1.10 11.93
CA TRP A 156 -3.35 -1.77 10.67
C TRP A 156 -4.43 -2.76 10.25
N LYS A 157 -4.60 -2.89 8.94
CA LYS A 157 -5.28 -4.02 8.30
C LYS A 157 -4.43 -4.47 7.13
N LEU A 158 -3.70 -5.57 7.31
CA LEU A 158 -2.70 -6.07 6.36
C LEU A 158 -2.89 -7.57 6.13
N PRO A 159 -2.53 -8.12 4.96
CA PRO A 159 -2.62 -9.55 4.68
C PRO A 159 -1.87 -10.37 5.72
N ARG A 160 -2.45 -11.50 6.14
CA ARG A 160 -1.80 -12.40 7.08
C ARG A 160 -0.77 -13.22 6.33
N ARG A 161 0.43 -13.31 6.89
CA ARG A 161 1.39 -14.32 6.47
C ARG A 161 0.80 -15.66 6.91
N GLY A 162 0.67 -16.61 5.99
CA GLY A 162 0.43 -17.99 6.42
C GLY A 162 1.58 -18.38 7.34
N ALA A 163 1.29 -18.95 8.50
CA ALA A 163 2.25 -19.83 9.13
C ALA A 163 2.46 -20.96 8.11
N GLU A 164 3.70 -21.18 7.68
CA GLU A 164 4.05 -22.44 7.01
C GLU A 164 3.69 -23.63 7.89
#